data_AF-A0A4R1HJH3-F1
#
_entry.id   AF-A0A4R1HJH3-F1
#
_cell.length_a   1.000
_cell.length_b   1.000
_cell.length_c   1.000
_cell.angle_alpha   90.00
_cell.angle_beta   90.00
_cell.angle_gamma   90.00
#
_symmetry.space_group_name_H-M   'P 1'
#
loop_
_entity.id
_entity.type
_entity.pdbx_description
1 polymer ?
#
loop_
_entity_poly.entity_id
_entity_poly.type
_entity_poly.pdbx_seq_one_letter_code
_entity_poly.pdbx_strand_id
1 'polypeptide(L)'
;MQPAALPPLPVHPASPLAYAPPAGLPVGHEPIRKRSVGPVLLAAAAAFVVVTGGVVAIGNLARDSSTVAGQTGAPAVSTSDRIAGWRDGGGLSRMQAIQDDLASIGDAGARTDPDDMNTACRSLQRDIAAAQAYDPVPDAQVQSSWAGALTHGARAATYCIAGTEQLDADMLNRSADELTEMGRDLDDGAARLGAIA
;
A
#
# COMPACT_ATOMS: atom_id res chain seq x y z
N MET A 1 9.63 -45.19 31.88
CA MET A 1 9.58 -43.72 31.75
C MET A 1 8.16 -43.36 31.34
N GLN A 2 7.37 -42.81 32.25
CA GLN A 2 5.99 -42.37 31.98
C GLN A 2 6.02 -40.93 31.45
N PRO A 3 5.26 -40.58 30.40
CA PRO A 3 5.15 -39.20 29.95
C PRO A 3 4.36 -38.36 30.96
N ALA A 4 4.88 -37.18 31.28
CA ALA A 4 4.20 -36.21 32.13
C ALA A 4 2.95 -35.67 31.43
N ALA A 5 1.80 -35.76 32.10
CA ALA A 5 0.55 -35.16 31.64
C ALA A 5 0.64 -33.63 31.73
N LEU A 6 0.34 -32.94 30.63
CA LEU A 6 0.25 -31.47 30.59
C LEU A 6 -0.99 -31.00 31.37
N PRO A 7 -0.92 -29.88 32.09
CA PRO A 7 -2.06 -29.30 32.77
C PRO A 7 -3.10 -28.78 31.76
N PRO A 8 -4.40 -28.80 32.10
CA PRO A 8 -5.45 -28.26 31.23
C PRO A 8 -5.29 -26.74 31.09
N LEU A 9 -5.44 -26.24 29.87
CA LEU A 9 -5.45 -24.81 29.57
C LEU A 9 -6.71 -24.14 30.16
N PRO A 10 -6.62 -22.88 30.62
CA PRO A 10 -7.77 -22.13 31.08
C PRO A 10 -8.72 -21.84 29.90
N VAL A 11 -9.97 -22.28 30.03
CA VAL A 11 -11.08 -21.90 29.16
C VAL A 11 -11.47 -20.45 29.47
N HIS A 12 -11.15 -19.54 28.56
CA HIS A 12 -11.70 -18.19 28.58
C HIS A 12 -13.16 -18.25 28.09
N PRO A 13 -14.12 -17.61 28.80
CA PRO A 13 -15.48 -17.48 28.28
C PRO A 13 -15.44 -16.61 27.01
N ALA A 14 -16.04 -17.11 25.95
CA ALA A 14 -16.27 -16.34 24.72
C ALA A 14 -17.12 -15.11 25.08
N SER A 15 -16.54 -13.92 24.97
CA SER A 15 -17.29 -12.67 25.00
C SER A 15 -18.20 -12.64 23.77
N PRO A 16 -19.53 -12.49 23.91
CA PRO A 16 -20.39 -12.27 22.76
C PRO A 16 -20.11 -10.86 22.24
N LEU A 17 -19.36 -10.75 21.14
CA LEU A 17 -19.40 -9.55 20.33
C LEU A 17 -20.79 -9.48 19.71
N ALA A 18 -21.68 -8.76 20.38
CA ALA A 18 -22.95 -8.34 19.82
C ALA A 18 -22.65 -7.37 18.66
N TYR A 19 -22.59 -7.90 17.43
CA TYR A 19 -22.67 -7.10 16.22
C TYR A 19 -24.08 -6.51 16.16
N ALA A 20 -24.22 -5.25 16.57
CA ALA A 20 -25.41 -4.47 16.28
C ALA A 20 -25.33 -4.00 14.83
N PRO A 21 -26.19 -4.47 13.92
CA PRO A 21 -26.24 -3.92 12.58
C PRO A 21 -26.67 -2.44 12.66
N PRO A 22 -26.09 -1.53 11.86
CA PRO A 22 -26.56 -0.16 11.81
C PRO A 22 -28.04 -0.14 11.39
N ALA A 23 -28.82 0.65 12.12
CA ALA A 23 -30.24 0.84 11.86
C ALA A 23 -30.48 1.30 10.41
N GLY A 24 -31.51 0.73 9.79
CA GLY A 24 -31.77 0.74 8.36
C GLY A 24 -31.70 2.11 7.69
N LEU A 25 -30.99 2.12 6.55
CA LEU A 25 -31.23 3.11 5.50
C LEU A 25 -32.43 2.65 4.67
N PRO A 26 -33.37 3.56 4.32
CA PRO A 26 -34.50 3.22 3.47
C PRO A 26 -34.01 2.86 2.06
N VAL A 27 -34.38 1.66 1.60
CA VAL A 27 -34.10 1.19 0.24
C VAL A 27 -35.06 1.90 -0.73
N GLY A 28 -34.71 3.12 -1.13
CA GLY A 28 -35.34 3.81 -2.25
C GLY A 28 -34.88 3.17 -3.57
N HIS A 29 -35.75 2.36 -4.18
CA HIS A 29 -35.56 1.90 -5.55
C HIS A 29 -35.86 3.05 -6.52
N GLU A 30 -34.85 3.85 -6.87
CA GLU A 30 -34.92 4.69 -8.06
C GLU A 30 -34.51 3.88 -9.31
N PRO A 31 -35.29 3.90 -10.40
CA PRO A 31 -34.90 3.26 -11.64
C PRO A 31 -33.73 4.01 -12.29
N ILE A 32 -32.62 3.30 -12.50
CA ILE A 32 -31.41 3.78 -13.20
C ILE A 32 -31.79 4.25 -14.62
N ARG A 33 -31.95 5.56 -14.78
CA ARG A 33 -32.16 6.20 -16.07
C ARG A 33 -30.81 6.32 -16.77
N LYS A 34 -30.53 5.43 -17.74
CA LYS A 34 -29.37 5.50 -18.65
C LYS A 34 -29.32 6.89 -19.30
N ARG A 35 -28.39 7.75 -18.88
CA ARG A 35 -28.04 8.99 -19.57
C ARG A 35 -26.84 8.71 -20.45
N SER A 36 -27.08 8.69 -21.76
CA SER A 36 -26.04 8.70 -22.79
C SER A 36 -25.18 9.95 -22.64
N VAL A 37 -23.89 9.77 -22.36
CA VAL A 37 -22.90 10.85 -22.37
C VAL A 37 -22.31 10.90 -23.77
N GLY A 38 -22.69 11.93 -24.54
CA GLY A 38 -22.07 12.26 -25.82
C GLY A 38 -20.69 12.91 -25.64
N PRO A 39 -19.85 12.96 -26.69
CA PRO A 39 -18.49 13.46 -26.60
C PRO A 39 -18.49 14.99 -26.61
N VAL A 40 -17.98 15.60 -25.55
CA VAL A 40 -17.64 17.03 -25.55
C VAL A 40 -16.12 17.15 -25.70
N LEU A 41 -15.72 17.55 -26.90
CA LEU A 41 -14.41 18.09 -27.24
C LEU A 41 -14.14 19.34 -26.41
N LEU A 42 -13.04 19.37 -25.67
CA LEU A 42 -12.39 20.62 -25.24
C LEU A 42 -10.87 20.45 -25.35
N ALA A 43 -10.34 21.08 -26.40
CA ALA A 43 -8.93 21.36 -26.58
C ALA A 43 -8.50 22.45 -25.61
N ALA A 44 -7.31 22.32 -25.01
CA ALA A 44 -6.52 23.46 -24.55
C ALA A 44 -5.04 23.11 -24.57
N ALA A 45 -4.34 23.75 -25.50
CA ALA A 45 -2.89 23.77 -25.61
C ALA A 45 -2.28 24.63 -24.50
N ALA A 46 -1.13 24.20 -23.97
CA ALA A 46 -0.17 25.11 -23.35
C ALA A 46 1.24 24.52 -23.49
N ALA A 47 1.90 24.88 -24.59
CA ALA A 47 3.34 24.73 -24.75
C ALA A 47 4.03 25.79 -23.90
N PHE A 48 4.96 25.40 -23.04
CA PHE A 48 5.92 26.32 -22.44
C PHE A 48 7.28 26.11 -23.10
N VAL A 49 7.59 27.01 -24.04
CA VAL A 49 8.94 27.27 -24.54
C VAL A 49 9.55 28.33 -23.63
N VAL A 50 10.69 28.01 -23.00
CA VAL A 50 11.60 29.04 -22.49
C VAL A 50 12.96 28.81 -23.13
N VAL A 51 13.28 29.70 -24.06
CA VAL A 51 14.60 29.94 -24.64
C VAL A 51 15.37 30.83 -23.68
N THR A 52 16.64 30.50 -23.41
CA THR A 52 17.82 31.37 -23.19
C THR A 52 18.90 30.50 -22.52
N GLY A 53 20.18 30.49 -22.87
CA GLY A 53 20.96 31.21 -23.87
C GLY A 53 22.35 30.55 -23.90
N GLY A 54 22.99 30.54 -25.07
CA GLY A 54 24.34 30.00 -25.23
C GLY A 54 25.41 30.95 -24.69
N VAL A 55 26.44 30.37 -24.06
CA VAL A 55 27.81 30.91 -24.06
C VAL A 55 28.76 29.72 -24.15
N VAL A 56 29.36 29.48 -25.33
CA VAL A 56 30.56 28.65 -25.45
C VAL A 56 31.73 29.62 -25.58
N ALA A 57 32.37 29.94 -24.47
CA ALA A 57 33.63 30.67 -24.46
C ALA A 57 34.79 29.67 -24.59
N ILE A 58 35.45 29.68 -25.74
CA ILE A 58 36.74 29.02 -25.95
C ILE A 58 37.80 29.96 -25.38
N GLY A 59 38.29 29.67 -24.17
CA GLY A 59 39.36 30.42 -23.52
C GLY A 59 40.44 29.46 -23.04
N ASN A 60 41.60 29.51 -23.68
CA ASN A 60 42.78 28.72 -23.34
C ASN A 60 43.67 29.51 -22.35
N LEU A 61 44.23 28.80 -21.37
CA LEU A 61 45.43 29.08 -20.58
C LEU A 61 45.53 30.41 -19.79
N ALA A 62 45.35 30.31 -18.47
CA ALA A 62 46.26 30.92 -17.50
C ALA A 62 46.25 30.11 -16.20
N ARG A 63 47.40 29.55 -15.83
CA ARG A 63 47.70 29.14 -14.46
C ARG A 63 47.74 30.41 -13.61
N ASP A 64 47.07 30.42 -12.46
CA ASP A 64 47.74 30.59 -11.17
C ASP A 64 46.75 30.64 -9.99
N SER A 65 47.23 30.08 -8.88
CA SER A 65 46.71 30.16 -7.51
C SER A 65 45.42 29.39 -7.21
N SER A 66 45.61 28.19 -6.66
CA SER A 66 44.59 27.38 -6.00
C SER A 66 43.94 28.13 -4.84
N THR A 67 42.91 28.92 -5.13
CA THR A 67 41.82 29.13 -4.19
C THR A 67 41.09 27.80 -4.05
N VAL A 68 40.99 27.29 -2.81
CA VAL A 68 40.03 26.25 -2.47
C VAL A 68 38.66 26.88 -2.67
N ALA A 69 38.18 26.87 -3.90
CA ALA A 69 36.77 27.09 -4.19
C ALA A 69 36.05 25.98 -3.44
N GLY A 70 35.33 26.37 -2.39
CA GLY A 70 34.39 25.50 -1.72
C GLY A 70 33.56 24.84 -2.82
N GLN A 71 33.67 23.53 -2.93
CA GLN A 71 32.81 22.75 -3.80
C GLN A 71 31.41 23.02 -3.32
N THR A 72 30.72 23.94 -3.99
CA THR A 72 29.27 24.02 -3.99
C THR A 72 28.80 22.73 -4.65
N GLY A 73 28.81 21.66 -3.86
CA GLY A 73 28.18 20.40 -4.22
C GLY A 73 26.75 20.71 -4.62
N ALA A 74 26.27 20.01 -5.64
CA ALA A 74 24.87 20.08 -6.03
C ALA A 74 23.99 19.97 -4.77
N PRO A 75 22.89 20.74 -4.68
CA PRO A 75 22.03 20.69 -3.52
C PRO A 75 21.63 19.24 -3.23
N ALA A 76 21.80 18.82 -1.98
CA ALA A 76 21.39 17.48 -1.55
C ALA A 76 19.88 17.35 -1.75
N VAL A 77 19.44 16.28 -2.43
CA VAL A 77 18.02 16.00 -2.64
C VAL A 77 17.35 15.77 -1.28
N SER A 78 16.22 16.43 -1.03
CA SER A 78 15.52 16.29 0.25
C SER A 78 14.94 14.88 0.43
N THR A 79 14.62 14.50 1.66
CA THR A 79 13.91 13.22 1.92
C THR A 79 12.54 13.22 1.25
N SER A 80 11.82 14.34 1.27
CA SER A 80 10.51 14.49 0.65
C SER A 80 10.57 14.31 -0.87
N ASP A 81 11.60 14.85 -1.54
CA ASP A 81 11.82 14.65 -2.98
C ASP A 81 12.13 13.18 -3.31
N ARG A 82 12.92 12.50 -2.47
CA ARG A 82 13.21 11.07 -2.64
C ARG A 82 11.96 10.21 -2.49
N ILE A 83 11.12 10.51 -1.50
CA ILE A 83 9.84 9.81 -1.28
C ILE A 83 8.89 10.05 -2.46
N ALA A 84 8.79 11.29 -2.96
CA ALA A 84 8.02 11.60 -4.15
C ALA A 84 8.54 10.80 -5.37
N GLY A 85 9.85 10.76 -5.57
CA GLY A 85 10.47 9.97 -6.64
C GLY A 85 10.18 8.47 -6.52
N TRP A 86 10.26 7.91 -5.32
CA TRP A 86 9.91 6.50 -5.06
C TRP A 86 8.44 6.20 -5.36
N ARG A 87 7.55 7.08 -4.88
CA ARG A 87 6.09 6.99 -5.06
C ARG A 87 5.74 7.02 -6.55
N ASP A 88 6.25 8.02 -7.26
CA ASP A 88 5.94 8.29 -8.66
C ASP A 88 6.65 7.29 -9.59
N GLY A 89 7.79 6.74 -9.18
CA GLY A 89 8.54 5.70 -9.90
C GLY A 89 7.87 4.33 -9.90
N GLY A 90 6.85 4.12 -9.05
CA GLY A 90 6.10 2.87 -9.01
C GLY A 90 5.52 2.54 -7.65
N GLY A 91 6.06 3.08 -6.55
CA GLY A 91 5.63 2.77 -5.19
C GLY A 91 4.12 2.92 -4.98
N LEU A 92 3.53 4.01 -5.51
CA LEU A 92 2.09 4.24 -5.43
C LEU A 92 1.26 3.17 -6.13
N SER A 93 1.71 2.72 -7.30
CA SER A 93 1.01 1.68 -8.06
C SER A 93 0.95 0.35 -7.30
N ARG A 94 1.97 0.03 -6.49
CA ARG A 94 1.99 -1.22 -5.70
C ARG A 94 1.10 -1.09 -4.47
N MET A 95 1.10 0.09 -3.84
CA MET A 95 0.14 0.41 -2.79
C MET A 95 -1.30 0.30 -3.31
N GLN A 96 -1.60 0.87 -4.47
CA GLN A 96 -2.94 0.80 -5.07
C GLN A 96 -3.37 -0.63 -5.37
N ALA A 97 -2.50 -1.44 -6.01
CA ALA A 97 -2.81 -2.83 -6.30
C ALA A 97 -3.17 -3.63 -5.04
N ILE A 98 -2.39 -3.47 -3.96
CA ILE A 98 -2.68 -4.08 -2.67
C ILE A 98 -4.03 -3.61 -2.11
N GLN A 99 -4.35 -2.32 -2.19
CA GLN A 99 -5.64 -1.79 -1.71
C GLN A 99 -6.83 -2.33 -2.53
N ASP A 100 -6.67 -2.45 -3.85
CA ASP A 100 -7.69 -3.02 -4.75
C ASP A 100 -7.94 -4.50 -4.43
N ASP A 101 -6.89 -5.26 -4.11
CA ASP A 101 -7.01 -6.66 -3.69
C ASP A 101 -7.72 -6.77 -2.34
N LEU A 102 -7.39 -5.92 -1.36
CA LEU A 102 -8.06 -5.90 -0.05
C LEU A 102 -9.56 -5.57 -0.19
N ALA A 103 -9.90 -4.60 -1.04
CA ALA A 103 -11.29 -4.29 -1.36
C ALA A 103 -11.99 -5.50 -2.00
N SER A 104 -11.33 -6.19 -2.94
CA SER A 104 -11.87 -7.38 -3.60
C SER A 104 -12.12 -8.53 -2.62
N ILE A 105 -11.23 -8.74 -1.64
CA ILE A 105 -11.43 -9.71 -0.55
C ILE A 105 -12.66 -9.35 0.29
N GLY A 106 -12.77 -8.07 0.69
CA GLY A 106 -13.92 -7.58 1.45
C GLY A 106 -15.25 -7.77 0.72
N ASP A 107 -15.26 -7.44 -0.58
CA ASP A 107 -16.43 -7.59 -1.45
C ASP A 107 -16.85 -9.05 -1.64
N ALA A 108 -15.88 -9.96 -1.84
CA ALA A 108 -16.15 -11.40 -1.92
C ALA A 108 -16.66 -11.97 -0.58
N GLY A 109 -16.09 -11.51 0.54
CA GLY A 109 -16.56 -11.82 1.89
C GLY A 109 -18.01 -11.40 2.12
N ALA A 110 -18.38 -10.19 1.72
CA ALA A 110 -19.75 -9.69 1.83
C ALA A 110 -20.75 -10.50 1.00
N ARG A 111 -20.32 -11.08 -0.13
CA ARG A 111 -21.15 -11.98 -0.96
C ARG A 111 -21.15 -13.44 -0.48
N THR A 112 -20.33 -13.79 0.52
CA THR A 112 -20.09 -15.19 0.93
C THR A 112 -19.64 -16.05 -0.26
N ASP A 113 -18.75 -15.50 -1.09
CA ASP A 113 -18.25 -16.16 -2.30
C ASP A 113 -16.80 -16.64 -2.07
N PRO A 114 -16.60 -17.92 -1.72
CA PRO A 114 -15.27 -18.43 -1.40
C PRO A 114 -14.34 -18.53 -2.62
N ASP A 115 -14.89 -18.68 -3.83
CA ASP A 115 -14.09 -18.81 -5.06
C ASP A 115 -13.52 -17.44 -5.49
N ASP A 116 -14.37 -16.40 -5.46
CA ASP A 116 -13.93 -15.01 -5.69
C ASP A 116 -12.94 -14.57 -4.61
N MET A 117 -13.18 -14.95 -3.35
CA MET A 117 -12.29 -14.65 -2.23
C MET A 117 -10.93 -15.33 -2.38
N ASN A 118 -10.90 -16.61 -2.79
CA ASN A 118 -9.65 -17.32 -3.07
C ASN A 118 -8.86 -16.61 -4.18
N THR A 119 -9.55 -16.20 -5.25
CA THR A 119 -8.95 -15.47 -6.38
C THR A 119 -8.33 -14.14 -5.92
N ALA A 120 -9.08 -13.35 -5.13
CA ALA A 120 -8.60 -12.09 -4.58
C ALA A 120 -7.40 -12.30 -3.63
N CYS A 121 -7.43 -13.30 -2.76
CA CYS A 121 -6.32 -13.60 -1.86
C CYS A 121 -5.04 -14.06 -2.57
N ARG A 122 -5.16 -14.78 -3.70
CA ARG A 122 -4.00 -15.07 -4.56
C ARG A 122 -3.48 -13.84 -5.28
N SER A 123 -4.36 -12.90 -5.62
CA SER A 123 -3.94 -11.61 -6.18
C SER A 123 -3.12 -10.83 -5.17
N LEU A 124 -3.65 -10.68 -3.95
CA LEU A 124 -2.95 -10.04 -2.83
C LEU A 124 -1.57 -10.64 -2.59
N GLN A 125 -1.46 -11.97 -2.61
CA GLN A 125 -0.18 -12.66 -2.43
C GLN A 125 0.86 -12.25 -3.49
N ARG A 126 0.44 -12.13 -4.75
CA ARG A 126 1.34 -11.74 -5.85
C ARG A 126 1.75 -10.28 -5.76
N ASP A 127 0.81 -9.39 -5.47
CA ASP A 127 1.08 -7.95 -5.43
C ASP A 127 1.89 -7.56 -4.19
N ILE A 128 1.71 -8.27 -3.08
CA ILE A 128 2.62 -8.19 -1.93
C ILE A 128 4.03 -8.65 -2.30
N ALA A 129 4.19 -9.79 -2.99
CA ALA A 129 5.51 -10.26 -3.42
C ALA A 129 6.18 -9.26 -4.38
N ALA A 130 5.41 -8.65 -5.29
CA ALA A 130 5.90 -7.61 -6.19
C ALA A 130 6.31 -6.34 -5.42
N ALA A 131 5.54 -5.95 -4.40
CA ALA A 131 5.86 -4.83 -3.53
C ALA A 131 7.10 -5.07 -2.66
N GLN A 132 7.29 -6.28 -2.14
CA GLN A 132 8.48 -6.68 -1.39
C GLN A 132 9.75 -6.67 -2.24
N ALA A 133 9.63 -6.98 -3.54
CA ALA A 133 10.73 -6.95 -4.49
C ALA A 133 11.03 -5.55 -5.06
N TYR A 134 10.17 -4.57 -4.79
CA TYR A 134 10.35 -3.19 -5.26
C TYR A 134 11.37 -2.43 -4.39
N ASP A 135 11.83 -1.29 -4.90
CA ASP A 135 12.76 -0.43 -4.15
C ASP A 135 12.18 -0.06 -2.78
N PRO A 136 13.00 -0.07 -1.70
CA PRO A 136 12.56 0.37 -0.38
C PRO A 136 12.13 1.84 -0.36
N VAL A 137 11.20 2.17 0.54
CA VAL A 137 10.83 3.56 0.82
C VAL A 137 12.06 4.32 1.35
N PRO A 138 12.40 5.50 0.81
CA PRO A 138 13.63 6.22 1.17
C PRO A 138 13.53 7.01 2.50
N ASP A 139 12.82 6.48 3.48
CA ASP A 139 12.82 6.86 4.89
C ASP A 139 12.79 5.59 5.73
N ALA A 140 13.73 5.44 6.67
CA ALA A 140 13.92 4.18 7.39
C ALA A 140 12.72 3.80 8.27
N GLN A 141 12.01 4.78 8.85
CA GLN A 141 10.86 4.51 9.71
C GLN A 141 9.65 4.15 8.85
N VAL A 142 9.39 4.89 7.77
CA VAL A 142 8.33 4.50 6.81
C VAL A 142 8.60 3.14 6.21
N GLN A 143 9.86 2.83 5.88
CA GLN A 143 10.23 1.53 5.34
C GLN A 143 10.02 0.39 6.34
N SER A 144 10.30 0.61 7.63
CA SER A 144 10.04 -0.40 8.66
C SER A 144 8.56 -0.74 8.74
N SER A 145 7.70 0.28 8.80
CA SER A 145 6.25 0.14 8.77
C SER A 145 5.76 -0.53 7.48
N TRP A 146 6.24 -0.09 6.32
CA TRP A 146 5.89 -0.70 5.03
C TRP A 146 6.28 -2.17 4.94
N ALA A 147 7.48 -2.53 5.38
CA ALA A 147 7.93 -3.92 5.41
C ALA A 147 7.12 -4.78 6.41
N GLY A 148 6.75 -4.22 7.57
CA GLY A 148 5.83 -4.84 8.51
C GLY A 148 4.49 -5.16 7.84
N ALA A 149 3.86 -4.15 7.24
CA ALA A 149 2.59 -4.29 6.55
C ALA A 149 2.63 -5.38 5.47
N LEU A 150 3.66 -5.40 4.63
CA LEU A 150 3.83 -6.44 3.60
C LEU A 150 4.04 -7.84 4.20
N THR A 151 4.70 -7.94 5.35
CA THR A 151 4.90 -9.24 6.03
C THR A 151 3.57 -9.76 6.60
N HIS A 152 2.80 -8.89 7.27
CA HIS A 152 1.47 -9.21 7.78
C HIS A 152 0.51 -9.57 6.64
N GLY A 153 0.47 -8.78 5.57
CA GLY A 153 -0.34 -9.06 4.39
C GLY A 153 0.02 -10.40 3.70
N ALA A 154 1.31 -10.78 3.64
CA ALA A 154 1.71 -12.06 3.08
C ALA A 154 1.17 -13.25 3.88
N ARG A 155 1.18 -13.14 5.23
CA ARG A 155 0.58 -14.15 6.11
C ARG A 155 -0.94 -14.16 5.97
N ALA A 156 -1.58 -12.99 5.92
CA ALA A 156 -3.01 -12.87 5.68
C ALA A 156 -3.42 -13.59 4.39
N ALA A 157 -2.77 -13.29 3.26
CA ALA A 157 -3.06 -13.93 1.98
C ALA A 157 -2.90 -15.46 2.06
N THR A 158 -1.85 -15.95 2.74
CA THR A 158 -1.62 -17.39 2.94
C THR A 158 -2.76 -18.04 3.73
N TYR A 159 -3.17 -17.46 4.86
CA TYR A 159 -4.27 -17.96 5.67
C TYR A 159 -5.61 -17.86 4.94
N CYS A 160 -5.85 -16.79 4.19
CA CYS A 160 -7.06 -16.65 3.39
C CYS A 160 -7.17 -17.74 2.31
N ILE A 161 -6.08 -18.01 1.56
CA ILE A 161 -6.07 -19.07 0.55
C ILE A 161 -6.38 -20.43 1.21
N ALA A 162 -5.70 -20.74 2.30
CA ALA A 162 -5.94 -21.99 3.04
C ALA A 162 -7.37 -22.08 3.60
N GLY A 163 -7.92 -20.98 4.10
CA GLY A 163 -9.27 -20.90 4.65
C GLY A 163 -10.35 -21.03 3.60
N THR A 164 -10.17 -20.42 2.42
CA THR A 164 -11.12 -20.53 1.31
C THR A 164 -11.08 -21.92 0.65
N GLU A 165 -9.91 -22.55 0.50
CA GLU A 165 -9.78 -23.90 -0.05
C GLU A 165 -10.39 -24.99 0.85
N GLN A 166 -10.30 -24.82 2.17
CA GLN A 166 -10.76 -25.80 3.15
C GLN A 166 -12.10 -25.45 3.80
N LEU A 167 -12.68 -24.28 3.46
CA LEU A 167 -13.81 -23.69 4.17
C LEU A 167 -13.57 -23.61 5.70
N ASP A 168 -12.35 -23.27 6.07
CA ASP A 168 -11.86 -23.22 7.45
C ASP A 168 -11.99 -21.79 8.01
N ALA A 169 -12.98 -21.61 8.89
CA ALA A 169 -13.25 -20.32 9.53
C ALA A 169 -12.11 -19.84 10.44
N ASP A 170 -11.36 -20.75 11.07
CA ASP A 170 -10.24 -20.36 11.94
C ASP A 170 -9.09 -19.78 11.12
N MET A 171 -8.84 -20.33 9.93
CA MET A 171 -7.86 -19.77 8.99
C MET A 171 -8.32 -18.41 8.44
N LEU A 172 -9.60 -18.25 8.12
CA LEU A 172 -10.15 -16.94 7.71
C LEU A 172 -10.04 -15.90 8.83
N ASN A 173 -10.29 -16.28 10.09
CA ASN A 173 -10.09 -15.40 11.24
C ASN A 173 -8.63 -14.99 11.41
N ARG A 174 -7.68 -15.92 11.29
CA ARG A 174 -6.24 -15.59 11.31
C ARG A 174 -5.85 -14.65 10.18
N SER A 175 -6.45 -14.81 9.00
CA SER A 175 -6.25 -13.85 7.91
C SER A 175 -6.71 -12.45 8.31
N ALA A 176 -7.88 -12.32 8.93
CA ALA A 176 -8.41 -11.03 9.37
C ALA A 176 -7.55 -10.38 10.47
N ASP A 177 -7.02 -11.18 11.40
CA ASP A 177 -6.10 -10.69 12.43
C ASP A 177 -4.82 -10.11 11.80
N GLU A 178 -4.22 -10.82 10.84
CA GLU A 178 -3.04 -10.35 10.11
C GLU A 178 -3.33 -9.10 9.25
N LEU A 179 -4.51 -8.99 8.63
CA LEU A 179 -4.92 -7.76 7.93
C LEU A 179 -5.08 -6.58 8.88
N THR A 180 -5.51 -6.82 10.12
CA THR A 180 -5.60 -5.78 11.14
C THR A 180 -4.21 -5.26 11.52
N GLU A 181 -3.24 -6.16 11.73
CA GLU A 181 -1.86 -5.76 11.98
C GLU A 181 -1.23 -5.03 10.78
N MET A 182 -1.50 -5.50 9.56
CA MET A 182 -1.09 -4.81 8.34
C MET A 182 -1.63 -3.37 8.30
N GLY A 183 -2.90 -3.15 8.68
CA GLY A 183 -3.49 -1.82 8.78
C GLY A 183 -2.76 -0.92 9.78
N ARG A 184 -2.38 -1.44 10.96
CA ARG A 184 -1.62 -0.68 11.97
C ARG A 184 -0.26 -0.24 11.46
N ASP A 185 0.47 -1.15 10.82
CA ASP A 185 1.76 -0.81 10.20
C ASP A 185 1.61 0.28 9.13
N LEU A 186 0.55 0.23 8.30
CA LEU A 186 0.28 1.27 7.31
C LEU A 186 -0.05 2.63 7.96
N ASP A 187 -0.83 2.64 9.04
CA ASP A 187 -1.16 3.85 9.80
C ASP A 187 0.09 4.48 10.42
N ASP A 188 0.99 3.68 11.00
CA ASP A 188 2.26 4.15 11.55
C ASP A 188 3.16 4.77 10.46
N GLY A 189 3.20 4.14 9.27
CA GLY A 189 3.92 4.66 8.11
C GLY A 189 3.33 5.98 7.61
N ALA A 190 2.01 6.08 7.54
CA ALA A 190 1.30 7.29 7.14
C ALA A 190 1.51 8.44 8.13
N ALA A 191 1.48 8.16 9.44
CA ALA A 191 1.78 9.14 10.48
C ALA A 191 3.20 9.70 10.34
N ARG A 192 4.19 8.84 10.05
CA ARG A 192 5.56 9.27 9.78
C ARG A 192 5.65 10.15 8.53
N LEU A 193 4.98 9.78 7.44
CA LEU A 193 4.92 10.58 6.22
C LEU A 193 4.31 11.98 6.47
N GLY A 194 3.26 12.07 7.29
CA GLY A 194 2.66 13.35 7.67
C GLY A 194 3.57 14.24 8.51
N ALA A 195 4.55 13.69 9.22
CA ALA A 195 5.50 14.44 10.04
C ALA A 195 6.71 14.99 9.26
N ILE A 196 6.92 14.55 8.02
CA ILE A 196 8.04 14.96 7.15
C ILE A 196 7.62 15.78 5.93
N ALA A 197 6.31 15.91 5.71
CA ALA A 197 5.71 16.79 4.71
C ALA A 197 5.61 18.23 5.23
#